data_AF-A0A851A4F1-F1
#
_entry.id   AF-A0A851A4F1-F1
#
_cell.length_a   1.000
_cell.length_b   1.000
_cell.length_c   1.000
_cell.angle_alpha   90.00
_cell.angle_beta   90.00
_cell.angle_gamma   90.00
#
_symmetry.space_group_name_H-M   'P 1'
#
loop_
_entity.id
_entity.type
_entity.pdbx_description
1 polymer ?
#
loop_
_entity_poly.entity_id
_entity_poly.type
_entity_poly.pdbx_seq_one_letter_code
_entity_poly.pdbx_strand_id
1 'polypeptide(L)'
;LQNIVSKHSSQFRGNAQHDALEFLLWLLDRMHEDLGAASPAQQSRTPEEVGGPAGVGGRMLWPGRGSSLTCPHCLKQSNTFDPFLCISLPIPLRQTRALNVTLVLQCERRRFVRVGLAVPLLGTVAELREMVAREGRIPPEQVILAEVSPRGFLRSLGDAEELGAAGEGAPLYAFQTPPARRAAVLGKARASPGLVGGSGSPCCDWWLGGALCSDCLHRGAAGRILLLLCNTAGVGAQLARFGPPLVLREERGVSWEQLQQSILAQLRALLRGEVRVQGAGALFRIRLAGGSAPCAYLSPQDPRPLCHPAVDRALQLSGAGGPPHVKLTVEWDMSTKERLFGNIQEEVVQDAESVRLQQQAHRQQHSCTLDECFQLYTKEEQV
;
A
#
# COMPACT_ATOMS: atom_id res chain seq x y z
N LEU A 1 29.46 -46.76 -0.95
CA LEU A 1 29.29 -45.76 -2.03
C LEU A 1 30.57 -44.94 -2.24
N GLN A 2 31.07 -44.19 -1.26
CA GLN A 2 32.27 -43.35 -1.37
C GLN A 2 33.55 -44.09 -1.84
N ASN A 3 33.79 -45.32 -1.35
CA ASN A 3 34.91 -46.17 -1.80
C ASN A 3 34.76 -46.71 -3.23
N ILE A 4 33.57 -46.64 -3.82
CA ILE A 4 33.30 -47.04 -5.20
C ILE A 4 33.47 -45.81 -6.09
N VAL A 5 32.83 -44.70 -5.73
CA VAL A 5 32.94 -43.39 -6.41
C VAL A 5 34.40 -42.95 -6.54
N SER A 6 35.17 -43.02 -5.45
CA SER A 6 36.59 -42.61 -5.45
C SER A 6 37.51 -43.47 -6.31
N LYS A 7 37.07 -44.66 -6.75
CA LYS A 7 37.79 -45.47 -7.75
C LYS A 7 37.56 -44.96 -9.16
N HIS A 8 36.40 -44.35 -9.43
CA HIS A 8 36.01 -43.88 -10.76
C HIS A 8 36.27 -42.38 -10.96
N SER A 9 36.45 -41.61 -9.88
CA SER A 9 36.91 -40.22 -9.94
C SER A 9 37.70 -39.84 -8.70
N SER A 10 38.93 -39.36 -8.92
CA SER A 10 39.87 -38.98 -7.87
C SER A 10 39.44 -37.74 -7.09
N GLN A 11 38.56 -36.89 -7.66
CA GLN A 11 38.09 -35.66 -7.02
C GLN A 11 37.18 -35.90 -5.81
N PHE A 12 36.53 -37.07 -5.75
CA PHE A 12 35.67 -37.49 -4.62
C PHE A 12 36.40 -38.43 -3.65
N ARG A 13 37.74 -38.40 -3.65
CA ARG A 13 38.56 -39.23 -2.76
C ARG A 13 38.77 -38.53 -1.41
N GLY A 14 38.51 -39.26 -0.33
CA GLY A 14 38.62 -38.74 1.04
C GLY A 14 37.27 -38.30 1.59
N ASN A 15 37.27 -37.71 2.80
CA ASN A 15 36.06 -37.35 3.56
C ASN A 15 35.74 -35.86 3.52
N ALA A 16 36.13 -35.16 2.46
CA ALA A 16 35.76 -33.76 2.28
C ALA A 16 34.24 -33.64 2.05
N GLN A 17 33.66 -32.51 2.46
CA GLN A 17 32.30 -32.18 2.03
C GLN A 17 32.33 -31.81 0.55
N HIS A 18 31.47 -32.44 -0.24
CA HIS A 18 31.33 -32.20 -1.67
C HIS A 18 29.93 -31.65 -1.97
N ASP A 19 29.81 -30.79 -2.97
CA ASP A 19 28.52 -30.29 -3.43
C ASP A 19 27.71 -31.45 -4.03
N ALA A 20 26.47 -31.62 -3.58
CA ALA A 20 25.60 -32.70 -4.03
C ALA A 20 25.26 -32.58 -5.53
N LEU A 21 25.21 -31.35 -6.06
CA LEU A 21 24.98 -31.09 -7.48
C LEU A 21 26.18 -31.53 -8.31
N GLU A 22 27.39 -31.21 -7.87
CA GLU A 22 28.64 -31.62 -8.53
C GLU A 22 28.75 -33.15 -8.61
N PHE A 23 28.41 -33.84 -7.51
CA PHE A 23 28.39 -35.30 -7.48
C PHE A 23 27.33 -35.90 -8.40
N LEU A 24 26.13 -35.31 -8.47
CA LEU A 24 25.04 -35.77 -9.33
C LEU A 24 25.38 -35.61 -10.82
N LEU A 25 25.93 -34.46 -11.21
CA LEU A 25 26.38 -34.20 -12.59
C LEU A 25 27.44 -35.21 -13.02
N TRP A 26 28.45 -35.42 -12.18
CA TRP A 26 29.48 -36.43 -12.42
C TRP A 26 28.91 -37.84 -12.58
N LEU A 27 27.95 -38.22 -11.72
CA LEU A 27 27.33 -39.53 -11.77
C LEU A 27 26.51 -39.73 -13.06
N LEU A 28 25.76 -38.70 -13.47
CA LEU A 28 24.98 -38.72 -14.71
C LEU A 28 25.88 -38.83 -15.93
N ASP A 29 26.98 -38.06 -15.98
CA ASP A 29 27.99 -38.16 -17.04
C ASP A 29 28.55 -39.58 -17.13
N ARG A 30 28.91 -40.19 -15.99
CA ARG A 30 29.48 -41.54 -15.97
C ARG A 30 28.47 -42.61 -16.39
N MET A 31 27.22 -42.50 -15.95
CA MET A 31 26.14 -43.38 -16.40
C MET A 31 25.90 -43.23 -17.91
N HIS A 32 25.99 -42.01 -18.44
CA HIS A 32 25.81 -41.75 -19.86
C HIS A 32 26.95 -42.35 -20.70
N GLU A 33 28.20 -42.25 -20.24
CA GLU A 33 29.35 -42.91 -20.87
C GLU A 33 29.22 -44.44 -20.87
N ASP A 34 28.89 -45.04 -19.73
CA ASP A 34 28.83 -46.50 -19.58
C ASP A 34 27.65 -47.10 -20.37
N LEU A 35 26.52 -46.39 -20.48
CA LEU A 35 25.36 -46.80 -21.29
C LEU A 35 25.56 -46.52 -22.80
N GLY A 36 26.28 -45.45 -23.15
CA GLY A 36 26.62 -45.12 -24.54
C GLY A 36 27.66 -46.08 -25.15
N ALA A 37 28.61 -46.55 -24.35
CA ALA A 37 29.63 -47.53 -24.76
C ALA A 37 29.08 -48.95 -24.95
N ALA A 38 27.92 -49.26 -24.37
CA ALA A 38 27.30 -50.59 -24.42
C ALA A 38 26.50 -50.88 -25.71
N SER A 39 26.55 -50.01 -26.74
CA SER A 39 25.99 -50.31 -28.08
C SER A 39 27.08 -50.69 -29.10
N PRO A 40 27.54 -51.96 -29.15
CA PRO A 40 28.29 -52.48 -30.28
C PRO A 40 27.30 -52.87 -31.39
N ALA A 41 26.85 -51.90 -32.19
CA ALA A 41 26.03 -52.19 -33.37
C ALA A 41 26.52 -51.42 -34.61
N GLN A 42 27.81 -51.54 -34.90
CA GLN A 42 28.34 -51.34 -36.25
C GLN A 42 29.41 -52.41 -36.54
N GLN A 43 28.97 -53.66 -36.67
CA GLN A 43 29.70 -54.67 -37.42
C GLN A 43 28.74 -55.35 -38.39
N SER A 44 28.83 -54.89 -39.65
CA SER A 44 28.65 -55.64 -40.90
C SER A 44 27.74 -56.88 -40.87
N ARG A 45 26.49 -56.76 -41.34
CA ARG A 45 25.81 -57.78 -42.17
C ARG A 45 24.79 -57.14 -43.12
N THR A 46 24.79 -57.63 -44.35
CA THR A 46 23.97 -57.32 -45.53
C THR A 46 22.47 -57.63 -45.34
N PRO A 47 21.58 -57.15 -46.24
CA PRO A 47 20.15 -57.03 -45.95
C PRO A 47 19.35 -58.25 -46.42
N GLU A 48 18.47 -58.77 -45.56
CA GLU A 48 17.29 -59.53 -45.99
C GLU A 48 16.09 -59.13 -45.12
N GLU A 49 15.01 -58.78 -45.81
CA GLU A 49 13.68 -58.53 -45.25
C GLU A 49 13.01 -59.84 -44.83
N VAL A 50 12.16 -59.79 -43.79
CA VAL A 50 10.75 -60.23 -43.78
C VAL A 50 10.30 -60.52 -42.34
N GLY A 51 9.20 -59.90 -41.92
CA GLY A 51 8.11 -60.60 -41.22
C GLY A 51 7.93 -60.44 -39.71
N GLY A 52 7.07 -59.49 -39.32
CA GLY A 52 6.04 -59.72 -38.29
C GLY A 52 6.38 -59.49 -36.81
N PRO A 53 5.38 -59.24 -35.94
CA PRO A 53 5.49 -58.25 -34.86
C PRO A 53 5.52 -58.84 -33.43
N ALA A 54 5.76 -57.92 -32.49
CA ALA A 54 5.53 -57.97 -31.04
C ALA A 54 6.79 -58.12 -30.17
N GLY A 55 7.00 -57.08 -29.34
CA GLY A 55 8.05 -57.03 -28.33
C GLY A 55 8.14 -55.64 -27.72
N VAL A 56 7.18 -55.29 -26.86
CA VAL A 56 7.21 -54.10 -26.01
C VAL A 56 8.44 -54.20 -25.09
N GLY A 57 9.48 -53.44 -25.42
CA GLY A 57 10.67 -53.24 -24.59
C GLY A 57 11.02 -51.77 -24.64
N GLY A 58 10.77 -51.06 -23.53
CA GLY A 58 10.92 -49.61 -23.42
C GLY A 58 12.30 -49.12 -23.84
N ARG A 59 12.37 -48.41 -24.96
CA ARG A 59 13.41 -47.42 -25.23
C ARG A 59 12.74 -46.07 -25.25
N MET A 60 12.79 -45.40 -24.10
CA MET A 60 12.57 -43.97 -24.01
C MET A 60 13.71 -43.28 -24.76
N LEU A 61 13.60 -43.19 -26.09
CA LEU A 61 14.42 -42.27 -26.87
C LEU A 61 13.88 -40.87 -26.58
N TRP A 62 14.56 -40.15 -25.69
CA TRP A 62 14.41 -38.71 -25.59
C TRP A 62 14.95 -38.11 -26.89
N PRO A 63 14.15 -37.40 -27.71
CA PRO A 63 14.65 -36.74 -28.90
C PRO A 63 15.33 -35.42 -28.47
N GLY A 64 16.47 -35.51 -27.79
CA GLY A 64 17.33 -34.34 -27.62
C GLY A 64 18.07 -34.09 -28.94
N ARG A 65 17.96 -32.88 -29.47
CA ARG A 65 18.69 -32.46 -30.67
C ARG A 65 20.13 -32.15 -30.27
N GLY A 66 21.01 -33.14 -30.27
CA GLY A 66 22.45 -32.93 -30.14
C GLY A 66 23.03 -32.26 -31.38
N SER A 67 23.90 -31.27 -31.21
CA SER A 67 24.64 -30.69 -32.34
C SER A 67 25.68 -31.71 -32.83
N SER A 68 25.61 -32.03 -34.13
CA SER A 68 26.51 -33.00 -34.76
C SER A 68 27.54 -32.27 -35.61
N LEU A 69 28.82 -32.42 -35.27
CA LEU A 69 29.93 -31.87 -36.03
C LEU A 69 30.75 -33.02 -36.62
N THR A 70 31.05 -32.95 -37.92
CA THR A 70 31.90 -33.94 -38.59
C THR A 70 33.24 -33.31 -38.93
N CYS A 71 34.33 -33.90 -38.43
CA CYS A 71 35.67 -33.42 -38.75
C CYS A 71 35.98 -33.66 -40.25
N PRO A 72 36.33 -32.63 -41.04
CA PRO A 72 36.55 -32.81 -42.49
C PRO A 72 37.84 -33.57 -42.83
N HIS A 73 38.76 -33.76 -41.88
CA HIS A 73 40.03 -34.45 -42.11
C HIS A 73 40.03 -35.94 -41.76
N CYS A 74 39.30 -36.34 -40.72
CA CYS A 74 39.25 -37.73 -40.28
C CYS A 74 37.86 -38.35 -40.35
N LEU A 75 36.86 -37.61 -40.84
CA LEU A 75 35.45 -38.00 -40.99
C LEU A 75 34.81 -38.49 -39.69
N LYS A 76 35.44 -38.22 -38.54
CA LYS A 76 34.93 -38.61 -37.24
C LYS A 76 33.82 -37.63 -36.84
N GLN A 77 32.63 -38.19 -36.63
CA GLN A 77 31.46 -37.45 -36.17
C GLN A 77 31.49 -37.32 -34.65
N SER A 78 31.47 -36.10 -34.14
CA SER A 78 31.25 -35.81 -32.72
C SER A 78 29.85 -35.26 -32.52
N ASN A 79 29.03 -35.97 -31.74
CA ASN A 79 27.75 -35.46 -31.28
C ASN A 79 27.97 -34.89 -29.89
N THR A 80 27.92 -33.57 -29.77
CA THR A 80 27.90 -32.91 -28.47
C THR A 80 26.44 -32.65 -28.14
N PHE A 81 25.91 -33.45 -27.22
CA PHE A 81 24.73 -33.07 -26.47
C PHE A 81 25.23 -32.12 -25.41
N ASP A 82 24.82 -30.87 -25.49
CA ASP A 82 24.90 -29.96 -24.36
C ASP A 82 23.53 -29.98 -23.70
N PRO A 83 23.26 -30.95 -22.79
CA PRO A 83 22.06 -30.86 -21.99
C PRO A 83 22.22 -29.58 -21.18
N PHE A 84 21.34 -28.61 -21.38
CA PHE A 84 21.13 -27.58 -20.38
C PHE A 84 20.70 -28.30 -19.08
N LEU A 85 21.66 -28.76 -18.28
CA LEU A 85 21.44 -29.55 -17.06
C LEU A 85 20.92 -28.67 -15.93
N CYS A 86 21.10 -27.35 -16.06
CA CYS A 86 20.68 -26.35 -15.10
C CYS A 86 19.92 -25.27 -15.84
N ILE A 87 18.69 -25.01 -15.41
CA ILE A 87 17.92 -23.83 -15.79
C ILE A 87 17.81 -22.92 -14.56
N SER A 88 18.30 -21.69 -14.68
CA SER A 88 18.10 -20.67 -13.64
C SER A 88 16.71 -20.09 -13.83
N LEU A 89 15.77 -20.50 -12.98
CA LEU A 89 14.41 -19.95 -13.03
C LEU A 89 14.31 -18.69 -12.17
N PRO A 90 13.71 -17.61 -12.67
CA PRO A 90 13.46 -16.42 -11.87
C PRO A 90 12.47 -16.78 -10.76
N ILE A 91 12.83 -16.49 -9.51
CA ILE A 91 11.92 -16.60 -8.37
C ILE A 91 11.01 -15.37 -8.42
N PRO A 92 9.68 -15.54 -8.50
CA PRO A 92 8.74 -14.43 -8.38
C PRO A 92 9.11 -13.57 -7.17
N LEU A 93 9.29 -12.27 -7.39
CA LEU A 93 9.53 -11.33 -6.30
C LEU A 93 8.19 -10.87 -5.75
N ARG A 94 8.14 -10.68 -4.43
CA ARG A 94 6.94 -10.14 -3.78
C ARG A 94 6.69 -8.72 -4.30
N GLN A 95 5.53 -8.49 -4.89
CA GLN A 95 5.17 -7.22 -5.53
C GLN A 95 4.40 -6.26 -4.61
N THR A 96 4.09 -6.67 -3.38
CA THR A 96 3.37 -5.87 -2.39
C THR A 96 4.12 -5.80 -1.07
N ARG A 97 3.90 -4.72 -0.31
CA ARG A 97 4.35 -4.58 1.08
C ARG A 97 3.16 -4.39 2.01
N ALA A 98 3.31 -4.78 3.27
CA ALA A 98 2.32 -4.48 4.29
C ALA A 98 2.45 -3.02 4.73
N LEU A 99 1.37 -2.25 4.63
CA LEU A 99 1.29 -0.85 5.07
C LEU A 99 0.13 -0.70 6.06
N ASN A 100 0.42 -0.11 7.21
CA ASN A 100 -0.61 0.23 8.19
C ASN A 100 -1.07 1.67 7.99
N VAL A 101 -2.37 1.87 7.92
CA VAL A 101 -2.99 3.20 7.76
C VAL A 101 -4.00 3.42 8.87
N THR A 102 -3.91 4.55 9.57
CA THR A 102 -4.91 4.95 10.57
C THR A 102 -6.06 5.69 9.89
N LEU A 103 -7.24 5.09 9.86
CA LEU A 103 -8.48 5.72 9.41
C LEU A 103 -9.01 6.66 10.49
N VAL A 104 -9.28 7.90 10.11
CA VAL A 104 -9.97 8.91 10.92
C VAL A 104 -11.36 9.11 10.33
N LEU A 105 -12.34 8.43 10.92
CA LEU A 105 -13.72 8.37 10.46
C LEU A 105 -14.60 9.42 11.16
N GLN A 106 -15.70 9.79 10.52
CA GLN A 106 -16.73 10.65 11.11
C GLN A 106 -17.71 9.88 12.02
N CYS A 107 -17.58 8.54 12.10
CA CYS A 107 -18.46 7.69 12.89
C CYS A 107 -18.06 7.65 14.38
N GLU A 108 -18.99 7.94 15.29
CA GLU A 108 -18.72 7.99 16.74
C GLU A 108 -18.21 6.67 17.33
N ARG A 109 -18.68 5.52 16.82
CA ARG A 109 -18.31 4.19 17.36
C ARG A 109 -16.95 3.68 16.91
N ARG A 110 -16.45 4.16 15.76
CA ARG A 110 -15.20 3.69 15.14
C ARG A 110 -14.42 4.88 14.59
N ARG A 111 -14.20 5.89 15.42
CA ARG A 111 -13.59 7.16 15.00
C ARG A 111 -12.13 7.00 14.56
N PHE A 112 -11.40 6.07 15.17
CA PHE A 112 -10.00 5.78 14.86
C PHE A 112 -9.79 4.28 14.75
N VAL A 113 -9.42 3.80 13.57
CA VAL A 113 -9.15 2.38 13.30
C VAL A 113 -7.90 2.25 12.46
N ARG A 114 -6.95 1.42 12.87
CA ARG A 114 -5.77 1.10 12.05
C ARG A 114 -6.07 -0.11 11.20
N VAL A 115 -5.87 0.01 9.90
CA VAL A 115 -6.07 -1.06 8.94
C VAL A 115 -4.75 -1.47 8.31
N GLY A 116 -4.62 -2.74 7.97
CA GLY A 116 -3.44 -3.27 7.27
C GLY A 116 -3.75 -3.51 5.80
N LEU A 117 -2.95 -2.95 4.91
CA LEU A 117 -3.11 -3.05 3.46
C LEU A 117 -1.90 -3.72 2.82
N ALA A 118 -2.13 -4.61 1.85
CA ALA A 118 -1.08 -5.16 0.97
C ALA A 118 -0.91 -4.24 -0.24
N VAL A 119 -0.07 -3.22 -0.10
CA VAL A 119 0.07 -2.17 -1.12
C VAL A 119 1.09 -2.55 -2.18
N PRO A 120 0.87 -2.24 -3.48
CA PRO A 120 1.86 -2.48 -4.53
C PRO A 120 3.15 -1.71 -4.28
N LEU A 121 4.31 -2.34 -4.52
CA LEU A 121 5.62 -1.70 -4.36
C LEU A 121 5.84 -0.57 -5.38
N LEU A 122 5.37 -0.77 -6.61
CA LEU A 122 5.50 0.17 -7.73
C LEU A 122 4.17 0.89 -8.03
N GLY A 123 3.30 0.99 -7.02
CA GLY A 123 1.99 1.63 -7.13
C GLY A 123 2.02 3.14 -6.91
N THR A 124 0.86 3.76 -7.06
CA THR A 124 0.67 5.20 -6.82
C THR A 124 -0.16 5.45 -5.55
N VAL A 125 -0.09 6.67 -5.03
CA VAL A 125 -0.94 7.10 -3.90
C VAL A 125 -2.42 7.08 -4.27
N ALA A 126 -2.79 7.27 -5.55
CA ALA A 126 -4.17 7.12 -6.02
C ALA A 126 -4.71 5.71 -5.74
N GLU A 127 -3.92 4.68 -6.06
CA GLU A 127 -4.29 3.29 -5.78
C GLU A 127 -4.44 3.04 -4.28
N LEU A 128 -3.52 3.58 -3.46
CA LEU A 128 -3.63 3.51 -2.01
C LEU A 128 -4.95 4.13 -1.53
N ARG A 129 -5.33 5.30 -2.07
CA ARG A 129 -6.57 5.99 -1.70
C ARG A 129 -7.79 5.12 -1.95
N GLU A 130 -7.87 4.48 -3.10
CA GLU A 130 -8.93 3.54 -3.44
C GLU A 130 -8.95 2.32 -2.50
N MET A 131 -7.78 1.78 -2.15
CA MET A 131 -7.68 0.67 -1.20
C MET A 131 -8.18 1.07 0.20
N VAL A 132 -7.76 2.24 0.69
CA VAL A 132 -8.17 2.82 1.98
C VAL A 132 -9.68 3.13 1.98
N ALA A 133 -10.19 3.72 0.90
CA ALA A 133 -11.60 4.05 0.72
C ALA A 133 -12.48 2.80 0.83
N ARG A 134 -12.10 1.73 0.13
CA ARG A 134 -12.78 0.44 0.15
C ARG A 134 -12.74 -0.23 1.53
N GLU A 135 -11.58 -0.26 2.18
CA GLU A 135 -11.43 -0.83 3.53
C GLU A 135 -12.24 -0.04 4.58
N GLY A 136 -12.23 1.29 4.48
CA GLY A 136 -12.96 2.19 5.37
C GLY A 136 -14.46 2.34 5.06
N ARG A 137 -14.93 1.83 3.91
CA ARG A 137 -16.27 2.08 3.36
C ARG A 137 -16.58 3.57 3.21
N ILE A 138 -15.61 4.31 2.70
CA ILE A 138 -15.66 5.75 2.47
C ILE A 138 -15.54 5.99 0.96
N PRO A 139 -16.19 7.01 0.38
CA PRO A 139 -15.93 7.41 -0.99
C PRO A 139 -14.48 7.90 -1.16
N PRO A 140 -13.74 7.49 -2.20
CA PRO A 140 -12.33 7.86 -2.39
C PRO A 140 -12.14 9.38 -2.48
N GLU A 141 -13.13 10.12 -2.99
CA GLU A 141 -13.11 11.58 -3.10
C GLU A 141 -13.21 12.27 -1.74
N GLN A 142 -13.58 11.56 -0.67
CA GLN A 142 -13.63 12.08 0.68
C GLN A 142 -12.38 11.79 1.49
N VAL A 143 -11.42 11.05 0.95
CA VAL A 143 -10.22 10.60 1.66
C VAL A 143 -9.10 11.61 1.45
N ILE A 144 -8.49 12.07 2.55
CA ILE A 144 -7.22 12.81 2.53
C ILE A 144 -6.14 11.95 3.18
N LEU A 145 -5.04 11.72 2.47
CA LEU A 145 -3.89 10.96 2.97
C LEU A 145 -2.82 11.93 3.47
N ALA A 146 -2.34 11.74 4.71
CA ALA A 146 -1.27 12.57 5.26
C ALA A 146 -0.41 11.81 6.29
N GLU A 147 0.88 12.14 6.27
CA GLU A 147 1.84 11.65 7.24
C GLU A 147 1.90 12.58 8.44
N VAL A 148 1.71 12.00 9.63
CA VAL A 148 1.62 12.76 10.89
C VAL A 148 2.65 12.22 11.86
N SER A 149 3.55 13.08 12.32
CA SER A 149 4.56 12.74 13.31
C SER A 149 4.04 13.00 14.74
N PRO A 150 4.76 12.52 15.77
CA PRO A 150 4.54 12.94 17.15
C PRO A 150 4.71 14.45 17.38
N ARG A 151 5.23 15.21 16.41
CA ARG A 151 5.34 16.69 16.44
C ARG A 151 4.30 17.42 15.58
N GLY A 152 3.40 16.69 14.92
CA GLY A 152 2.35 17.25 14.06
C GLY A 152 2.48 16.83 12.59
N PHE A 153 1.72 17.50 11.72
CA PHE A 153 1.67 17.18 10.28
C PHE A 153 3.02 17.38 9.60
N LEU A 154 3.45 16.37 8.83
CA LEU A 154 4.62 16.46 7.97
C LEU A 154 4.20 16.91 6.58
N ARG A 155 3.41 16.08 5.89
CA ARG A 155 2.97 16.32 4.52
C ARG A 155 1.66 15.61 4.22
N SER A 156 0.99 16.07 3.17
CA SER A 156 -0.17 15.39 2.57
C SER A 156 0.32 14.68 1.31
N LEU A 157 -0.23 13.51 1.00
CA LEU A 157 0.15 12.74 -0.18
C LEU A 157 -0.78 13.06 -1.36
N GLY A 158 -0.18 13.46 -2.48
CA GLY A 158 -0.85 13.62 -3.77
C GLY A 158 -0.89 12.31 -4.56
N ASP A 159 -1.91 12.15 -5.39
CA ASP A 159 -2.23 10.93 -6.15
C ASP A 159 -1.13 10.48 -7.12
N ALA A 160 -0.38 11.43 -7.68
CA ALA A 160 0.72 11.16 -8.61
C ALA A 160 2.01 10.70 -7.91
N GLU A 161 2.08 10.76 -6.57
CA GLU A 161 3.25 10.31 -5.83
C GLU A 161 3.38 8.78 -5.83
N GLU A 162 4.62 8.31 -5.83
CA GLU A 162 4.94 6.89 -5.71
C GLU A 162 4.68 6.37 -4.29
N LEU A 163 4.15 5.15 -4.22
CA LEU A 163 3.71 4.55 -2.96
C LEU A 163 4.86 3.98 -2.12
N GLY A 164 6.04 3.75 -2.72
CA GLY A 164 7.20 3.14 -2.08
C GLY A 164 7.59 3.83 -0.77
N ALA A 165 7.75 5.16 -0.80
CA ALA A 165 8.18 5.94 0.36
C ALA A 165 7.07 6.24 1.39
N ALA A 166 5.79 6.04 1.03
CA ALA A 166 4.67 6.43 1.88
C ALA A 166 4.65 5.63 3.19
N GLY A 167 4.59 6.30 4.34
CA GLY A 167 4.47 5.61 5.63
C GLY A 167 5.75 4.93 6.15
N GLU A 168 6.89 5.11 5.49
CA GLU A 168 8.19 4.59 5.99
C GLU A 168 8.79 5.50 7.08
N GLY A 169 8.70 6.82 6.89
CA GLY A 169 9.28 7.80 7.81
C GLY A 169 8.34 8.26 8.94
N ALA A 170 7.02 8.09 8.77
CA ALA A 170 6.02 8.52 9.74
C ALA A 170 4.71 7.76 9.58
N PRO A 171 3.90 7.65 10.65
CA PRO A 171 2.58 7.05 10.58
C PRO A 171 1.67 7.73 9.55
N LEU A 172 1.00 6.91 8.74
CA LEU A 172 0.10 7.37 7.68
C LEU A 172 -1.34 7.38 8.16
N TYR A 173 -2.03 8.51 7.93
CA TYR A 173 -3.42 8.71 8.28
C TYR A 173 -4.27 8.92 7.03
N ALA A 174 -5.48 8.39 7.06
CA ALA A 174 -6.52 8.60 6.08
C ALA A 174 -7.73 9.29 6.73
N PHE A 175 -7.96 10.53 6.35
CA PHE A 175 -8.97 11.39 6.93
C PHE A 175 -10.25 11.37 6.10
N GLN A 176 -11.37 10.96 6.71
CA GLN A 176 -12.69 11.11 6.12
C GLN A 176 -13.17 12.55 6.24
N THR A 177 -13.39 13.20 5.11
CA THR A 177 -13.99 14.53 5.07
C THR A 177 -15.51 14.46 5.27
N PRO A 178 -16.12 15.41 5.99
CA PRO A 178 -17.58 15.52 6.03
C PRO A 178 -18.12 15.75 4.61
N PRO A 179 -19.25 15.11 4.24
CA PRO A 179 -19.83 15.27 2.92
C PRO A 179 -20.11 16.75 2.65
N ALA A 180 -19.75 17.24 1.46
CA ALA A 180 -20.18 18.55 1.03
C ALA A 180 -21.72 18.51 0.95
N ARG A 181 -22.42 19.28 1.80
CA ARG A 181 -23.88 19.43 1.66
C ARG A 181 -24.11 19.94 0.24
N ARG A 182 -24.68 19.11 -0.63
CA ARG A 182 -25.07 19.55 -1.98
C ARG A 182 -26.00 20.74 -1.78
N ALA A 183 -25.68 21.88 -2.37
CA ALA A 183 -26.66 22.94 -2.51
C ALA A 183 -27.84 22.30 -3.23
N ALA A 184 -28.98 22.17 -2.54
CA ALA A 184 -30.20 21.71 -3.18
C ALA A 184 -30.51 22.73 -4.28
N VAL A 185 -30.20 22.37 -5.52
CA VAL A 185 -30.75 23.08 -6.67
C VAL A 185 -32.24 22.80 -6.58
N LEU A 186 -32.99 23.75 -6.01
CA LEU A 186 -34.44 23.84 -6.11
C LEU A 186 -34.78 24.11 -7.59
N GLY A 187 -34.54 23.12 -8.43
CA GLY A 187 -35.21 23.01 -9.72
C GLY A 187 -36.67 22.75 -9.41
N LYS A 188 -37.52 23.74 -9.70
CA LYS A 188 -38.98 23.62 -9.65
C LYS A 188 -39.42 22.46 -10.57
N ALA A 189 -39.46 21.25 -10.05
CA ALA A 189 -40.22 20.16 -10.64
C ALA A 189 -41.63 20.23 -10.05
N ARG A 190 -42.53 20.77 -10.86
CA ARG A 190 -43.98 20.78 -10.63
C ARG A 190 -44.44 19.32 -10.60
N ALA A 191 -44.87 18.82 -9.44
CA ALA A 191 -45.52 17.52 -9.32
C ALA A 191 -46.80 17.67 -8.48
N SER A 192 -47.91 17.26 -9.10
CA SER A 192 -49.27 17.26 -8.58
C SER A 192 -49.44 16.35 -7.34
N PRO A 193 -50.49 16.53 -6.52
CA PRO A 193 -50.66 15.78 -5.27
C PRO A 193 -51.27 14.40 -5.54
N GLY A 194 -50.74 13.37 -4.89
CA GLY A 194 -51.31 12.02 -5.00
C GLY A 194 -50.65 10.98 -4.11
N LEU A 195 -51.36 10.67 -3.01
CA LEU A 195 -51.40 9.43 -2.23
C LEU A 195 -50.34 9.16 -1.14
N VAL A 196 -50.94 8.89 0.03
CA VAL A 196 -50.41 8.55 1.34
C VAL A 196 -50.23 7.03 1.44
N GLY A 197 -49.19 6.58 2.14
CA GLY A 197 -49.22 5.31 2.86
C GLY A 197 -47.89 4.56 2.89
N GLY A 198 -47.34 4.34 4.10
CA GLY A 198 -46.31 3.33 4.33
C GLY A 198 -45.24 3.74 5.33
N SER A 199 -45.44 3.38 6.60
CA SER A 199 -44.45 3.44 7.66
C SER A 199 -43.25 2.52 7.37
N GLY A 200 -42.05 3.07 7.37
CA GLY A 200 -40.80 2.33 7.25
C GLY A 200 -39.61 3.15 7.74
N SER A 201 -38.86 2.60 8.68
CA SER A 201 -37.65 3.14 9.32
C SER A 201 -36.58 3.56 8.29
N PRO A 202 -35.87 4.70 8.44
CA PRO A 202 -34.81 5.05 7.51
C PRO A 202 -33.44 4.68 8.09
N CYS A 203 -32.92 3.52 7.71
CA CYS A 203 -31.47 3.35 7.70
C CYS A 203 -31.09 2.43 6.54
N CYS A 204 -30.23 2.96 5.67
CA CYS A 204 -29.54 2.26 4.58
C CYS A 204 -30.43 1.88 3.40
N ASP A 205 -30.69 2.80 2.46
CA ASP A 205 -30.85 2.47 1.03
C ASP A 205 -30.92 3.73 0.15
N TRP A 206 -29.77 4.08 -0.42
CA TRP A 206 -29.52 4.74 -1.71
C TRP A 206 -27.99 4.79 -1.77
N TRP A 207 -27.30 4.26 -2.78
CA TRP A 207 -27.21 4.82 -4.14
C TRP A 207 -26.90 3.74 -5.18
N LEU A 208 -27.69 3.72 -6.25
CA LEU A 208 -27.37 3.14 -7.56
C LEU A 208 -26.77 4.23 -8.45
N GLY A 209 -25.69 3.88 -9.15
CA GLY A 209 -25.32 4.28 -10.52
C GLY A 209 -25.42 5.76 -10.91
N GLY A 210 -24.25 6.41 -11.06
CA GLY A 210 -24.12 7.64 -11.83
C GLY A 210 -22.71 8.21 -11.75
N ALA A 211 -21.84 7.84 -12.71
CA ALA A 211 -20.53 8.45 -12.89
C ALA A 211 -20.70 9.96 -13.14
N LEU A 212 -20.12 10.81 -12.29
CA LEU A 212 -20.15 12.25 -12.46
C LEU A 212 -18.79 12.88 -12.18
N CYS A 213 -18.38 13.67 -13.17
CA CYS A 213 -17.15 14.44 -13.36
C CYS A 213 -16.58 15.15 -12.13
N SER A 214 -15.26 15.05 -11.96
CA SER A 214 -14.42 15.65 -10.89
C SER A 214 -14.45 17.19 -10.84
N ASP A 215 -14.86 17.83 -11.93
CA ASP A 215 -14.75 19.29 -12.09
C ASP A 215 -15.90 20.10 -11.45
N CYS A 216 -16.98 19.45 -11.03
CA CYS A 216 -18.15 20.14 -10.44
C CYS A 216 -18.06 20.34 -8.91
N LEU A 217 -17.07 19.76 -8.24
CA LEU A 217 -16.90 19.87 -6.77
C LEU A 217 -16.00 21.05 -6.34
N HIS A 218 -15.29 21.69 -7.29
CA HIS A 218 -14.10 22.49 -6.96
C HIS A 218 -14.19 23.98 -7.30
N ARG A 219 -15.32 24.47 -7.83
CA ARG A 219 -15.56 25.91 -8.03
C ARG A 219 -16.68 26.43 -7.12
N GLY A 220 -16.28 26.88 -5.93
CA GLY A 220 -16.99 27.93 -5.20
C GLY A 220 -18.40 27.62 -4.67
N ALA A 221 -18.70 26.39 -4.27
CA ALA A 221 -19.93 26.12 -3.50
C ALA A 221 -19.71 26.51 -2.03
N ALA A 222 -19.99 27.78 -1.72
CA ALA A 222 -20.17 28.38 -0.39
C ALA A 222 -18.95 28.35 0.53
N GLY A 223 -17.99 29.25 0.32
CA GLY A 223 -17.13 29.87 1.37
C GLY A 223 -16.54 28.99 2.48
N ARG A 224 -16.48 27.66 2.35
CA ARG A 224 -16.11 26.71 3.39
C ARG A 224 -14.85 25.97 2.99
N ILE A 225 -13.98 25.74 3.96
CA ILE A 225 -12.69 25.09 3.76
C ILE A 225 -12.57 23.89 4.70
N LEU A 226 -11.79 22.90 4.28
CA LEU A 226 -11.44 21.75 5.10
C LEU A 226 -10.17 22.03 5.89
N LEU A 227 -10.21 21.70 7.18
CA LEU A 227 -9.13 21.89 8.12
C LEU A 227 -8.72 20.53 8.68
N LEU A 228 -7.44 20.18 8.55
CA LEU A 228 -6.81 19.08 9.28
C LEU A 228 -6.10 19.65 10.50
N LEU A 229 -6.46 19.19 11.69
CA LEU A 229 -6.01 19.76 12.96
C LEU A 229 -5.21 18.74 13.76
N CYS A 230 -4.09 19.16 14.32
CA CYS A 230 -3.37 18.41 15.34
C CYS A 230 -3.17 19.28 16.58
N ASN A 231 -3.35 18.71 17.77
CA ASN A 231 -3.08 19.42 19.02
C ASN A 231 -1.66 19.12 19.47
N THR A 232 -0.91 20.16 19.78
CA THR A 232 0.43 20.06 20.32
C THR A 232 0.54 20.88 21.58
N ALA A 233 1.38 20.46 22.50
CA ALA A 233 1.70 21.24 23.66
C ALA A 233 3.21 21.17 23.92
N GLY A 234 3.76 22.24 24.48
CA GLY A 234 5.17 22.32 24.88
C GLY A 234 5.98 23.18 23.93
N VAL A 235 7.28 23.30 24.19
CA VAL A 235 8.17 24.17 23.43
C VAL A 235 9.48 23.43 23.14
N GLY A 236 10.03 23.63 21.94
CA GLY A 236 11.32 23.06 21.54
C GLY A 236 11.34 21.54 21.62
N ALA A 237 12.26 20.98 22.42
CA ALA A 237 12.42 19.54 22.58
C ALA A 237 11.22 18.85 23.26
N GLN A 238 10.46 19.58 24.10
CA GLN A 238 9.28 19.07 24.80
C GLN A 238 7.98 19.20 23.99
N LEU A 239 8.05 19.75 22.76
CA LEU A 239 6.89 19.83 21.89
C LEU A 239 6.42 18.43 21.50
N ALA A 240 5.21 18.09 21.92
CA ALA A 240 4.58 16.82 21.61
C ALA A 240 3.12 16.99 21.23
N ARG A 241 2.69 16.20 20.24
CA ARG A 241 1.29 16.03 19.86
C ARG A 241 0.56 15.26 20.96
N PHE A 242 -0.71 15.59 21.19
CA PHE A 242 -1.57 14.84 22.08
C PHE A 242 -2.98 14.75 21.50
N GLY A 243 -3.68 13.67 21.85
CA GLY A 243 -5.00 13.37 21.32
C GLY A 243 -4.98 13.14 19.80
N PRO A 244 -6.12 12.71 19.26
CA PRO A 244 -6.25 12.38 17.84
C PRO A 244 -6.15 13.62 16.95
N PRO A 245 -5.65 13.46 15.71
CA PRO A 245 -5.82 14.48 14.68
C PRO A 245 -7.30 14.52 14.24
N LEU A 246 -7.76 15.71 13.86
CA LEU A 246 -9.18 15.98 13.59
C LEU A 246 -9.38 16.55 12.18
N VAL A 247 -10.58 16.35 11.64
CA VAL A 247 -11.04 16.98 10.40
C VAL A 247 -12.22 17.87 10.73
N LEU A 248 -12.19 19.10 10.25
CA LEU A 248 -13.26 20.07 10.44
C LEU A 248 -13.56 20.77 9.10
N ARG A 249 -14.83 21.12 8.87
CA ARG A 249 -15.25 21.93 7.72
C ARG A 249 -15.83 23.23 8.26
N GLU A 250 -15.14 24.33 8.02
CA GLU A 250 -15.53 25.66 8.54
C GLU A 250 -15.75 26.68 7.45
N GLU A 251 -16.53 27.72 7.75
CA GLU A 251 -16.68 28.88 6.89
C GLU A 251 -15.45 29.79 6.96
N ARG A 252 -15.01 30.32 5.83
CA ARG A 252 -13.86 31.24 5.76
C ARG A 252 -14.10 32.53 6.56
N GLY A 253 -15.36 32.96 6.65
CA GLY A 253 -15.78 34.12 7.41
C GLY A 253 -16.00 33.88 8.90
N VAL A 254 -15.70 32.68 9.42
CA VAL A 254 -15.87 32.34 10.84
C VAL A 254 -15.07 33.29 11.74
N SER A 255 -15.65 33.71 12.86
CA SER A 255 -14.93 34.51 13.86
C SER A 255 -13.94 33.66 14.64
N TRP A 256 -12.96 34.28 15.30
CA TRP A 256 -12.03 33.55 16.17
C TRP A 256 -12.76 32.77 17.27
N GLU A 257 -13.75 33.39 17.92
CA GLU A 257 -14.53 32.76 18.98
C GLU A 257 -15.30 31.52 18.49
N GLN A 258 -15.93 31.63 17.32
CA GLN A 258 -16.64 30.52 16.69
C GLN A 258 -15.67 29.40 16.28
N LEU A 259 -14.51 29.74 15.70
CA LEU A 259 -13.49 28.76 15.35
C LEU A 259 -12.95 28.03 16.59
N GLN A 260 -12.69 28.77 17.68
CA GLN A 260 -12.26 28.19 18.96
C GLN A 260 -13.34 27.25 19.51
N GLN A 261 -14.61 27.64 19.46
CA GLN A 261 -15.73 26.79 19.89
C GLN A 261 -15.88 25.53 19.02
N SER A 262 -15.76 25.64 17.70
CA SER A 262 -15.81 24.48 16.79
C SER A 262 -14.69 23.48 17.07
N ILE A 263 -13.46 23.96 17.31
CA ILE A 263 -12.32 23.09 17.67
C ILE A 263 -12.57 22.41 19.01
N LEU A 264 -13.02 23.15 20.03
CA LEU A 264 -13.34 22.61 21.35
C LEU A 264 -14.49 21.59 21.30
N ALA A 265 -15.49 21.81 20.47
CA ALA A 265 -16.60 20.89 20.28
C ALA A 265 -16.11 19.52 19.76
N GLN A 266 -15.13 19.50 18.84
CA GLN A 266 -14.51 18.26 18.37
C GLN A 266 -13.72 17.53 19.45
N LEU A 267 -13.17 18.27 20.42
CA LEU A 267 -12.38 17.77 21.53
C LEU A 267 -13.21 17.44 22.78
N ARG A 268 -14.53 17.65 22.74
CA ARG A 268 -15.41 17.52 23.93
C ARG A 268 -15.30 16.17 24.62
N ALA A 269 -15.16 15.09 23.85
CA ALA A 269 -15.01 13.73 24.39
C ALA A 269 -13.69 13.50 25.16
N LEU A 270 -12.71 14.39 25.00
CA LEU A 270 -11.39 14.31 25.65
C LEU A 270 -11.27 15.26 26.85
N LEU A 271 -12.23 16.17 27.05
CA LEU A 271 -12.17 17.15 28.13
C LEU A 271 -12.54 16.49 29.46
N ARG A 272 -11.78 16.79 30.53
CA ARG A 272 -12.00 16.26 31.89
C ARG A 272 -13.22 16.85 32.62
N GLY A 273 -13.89 17.85 32.06
CA GLY A 273 -15.05 18.51 32.66
C GLY A 273 -15.72 19.52 31.73
N GLU A 274 -16.80 20.14 32.20
CA GLU A 274 -17.48 21.20 31.44
C GLU A 274 -16.62 22.47 31.40
N VAL A 275 -16.03 22.75 30.24
CA VAL A 275 -15.32 24.01 30.00
C VAL A 275 -16.36 25.10 29.74
N ARG A 276 -16.59 25.98 30.73
CA ARG A 276 -17.29 27.24 30.49
C ARG A 276 -16.33 28.20 29.79
N VAL A 277 -16.41 28.27 28.46
CA VAL A 277 -15.59 29.15 27.60
C VAL A 277 -16.07 30.63 27.67
N GLN A 278 -17.04 30.96 28.53
CA GLN A 278 -17.57 32.32 28.61
C GLN A 278 -16.51 33.29 29.18
N GLY A 279 -16.01 34.19 28.34
CA GLY A 279 -15.14 35.30 28.73
C GLY A 279 -13.65 34.99 28.91
N ALA A 280 -13.21 33.76 28.61
CA ALA A 280 -11.78 33.45 28.57
C ALA A 280 -11.20 33.89 27.22
N GLY A 281 -10.06 34.58 27.22
CA GLY A 281 -9.32 34.94 26.00
C GLY A 281 -8.88 33.74 25.16
N ALA A 282 -7.97 33.95 24.22
CA ALA A 282 -7.46 32.85 23.37
C ALA A 282 -6.86 31.72 24.23
N LEU A 283 -7.46 30.53 24.18
CA LEU A 283 -7.05 29.36 24.97
C LEU A 283 -5.85 28.62 24.36
N PHE A 284 -5.59 28.87 23.10
CA PHE A 284 -4.51 28.27 22.33
C PHE A 284 -4.15 29.19 21.16
N ARG A 285 -3.02 28.90 20.52
CA ARG A 285 -2.58 29.56 19.28
C ARG A 285 -2.79 28.61 18.11
N ILE A 286 -3.16 29.14 16.94
CA ILE A 286 -3.30 28.34 15.72
C ILE A 286 -2.16 28.70 14.78
N ARG A 287 -1.44 27.69 14.32
CA ARG A 287 -0.33 27.80 13.38
C ARG A 287 -0.64 27.02 12.10
N LEU A 288 -0.29 27.56 10.94
CA LEU A 288 -0.32 26.81 9.69
C LEU A 288 0.81 25.76 9.66
N ALA A 289 0.46 24.53 9.25
CA ALA A 289 1.37 23.40 9.20
C ALA A 289 1.62 22.94 7.75
N GLY A 290 2.84 22.43 7.49
CA GLY A 290 3.15 21.71 6.25
C GLY A 290 3.39 22.57 5.01
N GLY A 291 4.26 23.59 5.11
CA GLY A 291 4.84 24.30 3.96
C GLY A 291 6.29 24.69 4.22
N SER A 292 7.06 25.00 3.17
CA SER A 292 8.44 25.53 3.24
C SER A 292 8.50 27.02 3.63
N ALA A 293 7.34 27.69 3.66
CA ALA A 293 7.19 29.09 4.01
C ALA A 293 7.38 29.32 5.53
N PRO A 294 7.74 30.55 5.95
CA PRO A 294 7.83 30.89 7.35
C PRO A 294 6.51 30.59 8.08
N CYS A 295 6.66 29.99 9.25
CA CYS A 295 5.61 29.70 10.22
C CYS A 295 4.64 30.88 10.35
N ALA A 296 3.40 30.70 9.88
CA ALA A 296 2.35 31.72 9.98
C ALA A 296 1.35 31.34 11.07
N TYR A 297 1.13 32.26 12.00
CA TYR A 297 0.12 32.15 13.04
C TYR A 297 -1.15 32.89 12.63
N LEU A 298 -2.30 32.32 12.98
CA LEU A 298 -3.58 33.02 12.91
C LEU A 298 -3.75 33.86 14.17
N SER A 299 -4.03 35.15 14.01
CA SER A 299 -4.18 36.07 15.14
C SER A 299 -5.58 35.98 15.74
N PRO A 300 -5.72 35.90 17.07
CA PRO A 300 -7.02 36.03 17.74
C PRO A 300 -7.71 37.39 17.54
N GLN A 301 -6.94 38.41 17.15
CA GLN A 301 -7.46 39.76 16.89
C GLN A 301 -8.03 39.90 15.48
N ASP A 302 -7.78 38.94 14.59
CA ASP A 302 -8.35 38.94 13.24
C ASP A 302 -9.84 38.54 13.34
N PRO A 303 -10.77 39.36 12.86
CA PRO A 303 -12.19 39.01 12.86
C PRO A 303 -12.50 37.81 11.95
N ARG A 304 -11.64 37.47 10.98
CA ARG A 304 -11.82 36.38 10.03
C ARG A 304 -10.49 35.66 9.77
N PRO A 305 -9.97 34.88 10.75
CA PRO A 305 -8.64 34.27 10.67
C PRO A 305 -8.47 33.33 9.48
N LEU A 306 -9.53 32.70 8.97
CA LEU A 306 -9.48 31.79 7.82
C LEU A 306 -9.48 32.52 6.45
N CYS A 307 -9.66 33.84 6.45
CA CYS A 307 -9.44 34.70 5.28
C CYS A 307 -7.97 35.16 5.15
N HIS A 308 -7.09 34.73 6.05
CA HIS A 308 -5.70 35.15 6.04
C HIS A 308 -4.97 34.65 4.76
N PRO A 309 -4.12 35.45 4.10
CA PRO A 309 -3.49 35.08 2.82
C PRO A 309 -2.63 33.81 2.87
N ALA A 310 -2.09 33.46 4.05
CA ALA A 310 -1.36 32.19 4.22
C ALA A 310 -2.27 30.96 4.05
N VAL A 311 -3.56 31.09 4.39
CA VAL A 311 -4.57 30.03 4.21
C VAL A 311 -4.85 29.84 2.72
N ASP A 312 -4.95 30.92 1.95
CA ASP A 312 -5.11 30.84 0.49
C ASP A 312 -3.93 30.16 -0.19
N ARG A 313 -2.70 30.52 0.21
CA ARG A 313 -1.50 29.86 -0.30
C ARG A 313 -1.47 28.37 0.07
N ALA A 314 -1.85 28.02 1.29
CA ALA A 314 -1.92 26.61 1.71
C ALA A 314 -2.95 25.80 0.89
N LEU A 315 -4.10 26.40 0.55
CA LEU A 315 -5.10 25.77 -0.32
C LEU A 315 -4.58 25.57 -1.74
N GLN A 316 -3.86 26.54 -2.30
CA GLN A 316 -3.25 26.43 -3.63
C GLN A 316 -2.15 25.36 -3.70
N LEU A 317 -1.47 25.12 -2.58
CA LEU A 317 -0.42 24.09 -2.45
C LEU A 317 -0.98 22.71 -2.07
N SER A 318 -2.31 22.55 -1.91
CA SER A 318 -2.91 21.23 -1.73
C SER A 318 -2.72 20.41 -2.99
N GLY A 319 -1.91 19.34 -2.91
CA GLY A 319 -1.63 18.46 -4.05
C GLY A 319 -2.89 17.80 -4.60
N ALA A 320 -2.83 17.38 -5.87
CA ALA A 320 -3.89 16.62 -6.52
C ALA A 320 -4.11 15.30 -5.77
N GLY A 321 -5.34 15.02 -5.30
CA GLY A 321 -5.72 13.67 -4.90
C GLY A 321 -6.74 13.56 -3.78
N GLY A 322 -6.87 14.57 -2.93
CA GLY A 322 -7.99 14.67 -2.00
C GLY A 322 -8.66 16.03 -2.13
N PRO A 323 -9.76 16.26 -1.38
CA PRO A 323 -10.33 17.59 -1.26
C PRO A 323 -9.28 18.61 -0.82
N PRO A 324 -9.26 19.83 -1.40
CA PRO A 324 -8.37 20.90 -0.96
C PRO A 324 -8.54 21.18 0.54
N HIS A 325 -7.43 21.25 1.26
CA HIS A 325 -7.46 21.32 2.72
C HIS A 325 -6.29 22.11 3.29
N VAL A 326 -6.45 22.61 4.51
CA VAL A 326 -5.41 23.36 5.23
C VAL A 326 -5.05 22.58 6.48
N LYS A 327 -3.74 22.34 6.66
CA LYS A 327 -3.22 21.72 7.87
C LYS A 327 -2.92 22.79 8.91
N LEU A 328 -3.42 22.60 10.11
CA LEU A 328 -3.30 23.52 11.23
C LEU A 328 -2.78 22.77 12.46
N THR A 329 -1.88 23.42 13.19
CA THR A 329 -1.43 22.99 14.51
C THR A 329 -2.03 23.90 15.56
N VAL A 330 -2.78 23.30 16.48
CA VAL A 330 -3.35 23.98 17.65
C VAL A 330 -2.35 23.83 18.80
N GLU A 331 -1.72 24.94 19.16
CA GLU A 331 -0.66 25.00 20.16
C GLU A 331 -1.23 25.42 21.51
N TRP A 332 -1.17 24.49 22.46
CA TRP A 332 -1.62 24.66 23.83
C TRP A 332 -0.42 24.93 24.74
N ASP A 333 -0.58 25.84 25.69
CA ASP A 333 0.33 25.92 26.81
C ASP A 333 0.17 24.68 27.72
N MET A 334 1.26 24.29 28.40
CA MET A 334 1.29 23.08 29.22
C MET A 334 0.26 23.10 30.34
N SER A 335 0.09 24.24 31.02
CA SER A 335 -0.81 24.35 32.17
C SER A 335 -2.29 24.27 31.75
N THR A 336 -2.66 24.87 30.61
CA THR A 336 -4.01 24.72 30.02
C THR A 336 -4.24 23.31 29.52
N LYS A 337 -3.25 22.68 28.86
CA LYS A 337 -3.34 21.27 28.45
C LYS A 337 -3.61 20.36 29.65
N GLU A 338 -2.81 20.45 30.70
CA GLU A 338 -2.94 19.62 31.91
C GLU A 338 -4.27 19.84 32.62
N ARG A 339 -4.73 21.09 32.69
CA ARG A 339 -6.02 21.43 33.30
C ARG A 339 -7.21 20.83 32.53
N LEU A 340 -7.21 20.96 31.21
CA LEU A 340 -8.37 20.60 30.38
C LEU A 340 -8.39 19.13 29.97
N PHE A 341 -7.22 18.56 29.66
CA PHE A 341 -7.06 17.21 29.11
C PHE A 341 -6.28 16.29 30.06
N GLY A 342 -5.49 16.83 30.98
CA GLY A 342 -4.65 16.01 31.85
C GLY A 342 -3.52 15.32 31.09
N ASN A 343 -3.25 14.06 31.47
CA ASN A 343 -2.19 13.25 30.88
C ASN A 343 -2.65 12.48 29.62
N ILE A 344 -3.49 13.11 28.78
CA ILE A 344 -3.83 12.53 27.48
C ILE A 344 -2.56 12.55 26.62
N GLN A 345 -2.22 11.38 26.12
CA GLN A 345 -1.11 11.12 25.21
C GLN A 345 -1.65 10.93 23.78
N GLU A 346 -0.93 10.18 22.95
CA GLU A 346 -1.36 9.82 21.61
C GLU A 346 -2.68 9.03 21.63
N GLU A 347 -3.47 9.14 20.56
CA GLU A 347 -4.77 8.47 20.46
C GLU A 347 -4.65 6.94 20.54
N VAL A 348 -5.55 6.32 21.30
CA VAL A 348 -5.67 4.86 21.33
C VAL A 348 -6.36 4.43 20.04
N VAL A 349 -5.57 3.93 19.09
CA VAL A 349 -6.07 3.39 17.82
C VAL A 349 -6.30 1.90 17.95
N GLN A 350 -7.49 1.44 17.58
CA GLN A 350 -7.81 0.01 17.54
C GLN A 350 -7.31 -0.59 16.22
N ASP A 351 -6.54 -1.68 16.30
CA ASP A 351 -6.12 -2.42 15.12
C ASP A 351 -7.26 -3.29 14.60
N ALA A 352 -7.58 -3.16 13.31
CA ALA A 352 -8.49 -4.05 12.61
C ALA A 352 -7.86 -5.43 12.40
N GLU A 353 -8.72 -6.42 12.10
CA GLU A 353 -8.26 -7.77 11.76
C GLU A 353 -7.31 -7.77 10.54
N SER A 354 -7.51 -6.87 9.58
CA SER A 354 -6.65 -6.71 8.41
C SER A 354 -5.19 -6.43 8.76
N VAL A 355 -4.92 -5.72 9.87
CA VAL A 355 -3.54 -5.52 10.37
C VAL A 355 -2.88 -6.85 10.70
N ARG A 356 -3.57 -7.72 11.44
CA ARG A 356 -3.02 -9.01 11.86
C ARG A 356 -2.86 -9.95 10.66
N LEU A 357 -3.85 -9.98 9.76
CA LEU A 357 -3.78 -10.79 8.54
C LEU A 357 -2.60 -10.40 7.66
N GLN A 358 -2.38 -9.09 7.43
CA GLN A 358 -1.25 -8.62 6.64
C GLN A 358 0.10 -8.89 7.31
N GLN A 359 0.19 -8.72 8.63
CA GLN A 359 1.41 -9.08 9.36
C GLN A 359 1.73 -10.59 9.25
N GLN A 360 0.74 -11.46 9.31
CA GLN A 360 0.93 -12.90 9.16
C GLN A 360 1.33 -13.27 7.73
N ALA A 361 0.60 -12.76 6.73
CA ALA A 361 0.90 -13.02 5.32
C ALA A 361 2.30 -12.55 4.92
N HIS A 362 2.75 -11.41 5.48
CA HIS A 362 4.07 -10.88 5.18
C HIS A 362 5.21 -11.60 5.92
N ARG A 363 4.92 -12.17 7.11
CA ARG A 363 5.86 -13.02 7.88
C ARG A 363 6.06 -14.40 7.27
N GLN A 364 5.04 -14.93 6.59
CA GLN A 364 5.20 -16.16 5.82
C GLN A 364 6.24 -15.90 4.71
N GLN A 365 7.23 -16.79 4.59
CA GLN A 365 8.21 -16.71 3.50
C GLN A 365 7.46 -16.75 2.18
N HIS A 366 7.86 -15.89 1.24
CA HIS A 366 7.31 -15.94 -0.11
C HIS A 366 7.66 -17.31 -0.69
N SER A 367 6.64 -18.13 -0.90
CA SER A 367 6.77 -19.42 -1.56
C SER A 367 6.12 -19.30 -2.93
N CYS A 368 6.78 -19.87 -3.92
CA CYS A 368 6.29 -19.98 -5.27
C CYS A 368 6.41 -21.45 -5.68
N THR A 369 5.57 -21.87 -6.61
CA THR A 369 5.67 -23.21 -7.19
C THR A 369 6.69 -23.22 -8.32
N LEU A 370 7.25 -24.40 -8.62
CA LEU A 370 8.14 -24.59 -9.75
C LEU A 370 7.46 -24.16 -11.08
N ASP A 371 6.17 -24.43 -11.21
CA ASP A 371 5.35 -24.05 -12.38
C ASP A 371 5.28 -22.53 -12.58
N GLU A 372 5.07 -21.77 -11.50
CA GLU A 372 5.09 -20.29 -11.55
C GLU A 372 6.44 -19.74 -12.03
N CYS A 373 7.54 -20.35 -11.59
CA CYS A 373 8.87 -19.97 -12.04
C CYS A 373 9.08 -20.25 -13.54
N PHE A 374 8.57 -21.38 -14.05
CA PHE A 374 8.62 -21.70 -15.49
C PHE A 374 7.76 -20.78 -16.36
N GLN A 375 6.59 -20.37 -15.87
CA GLN A 375 5.74 -19.41 -16.57
C GLN A 375 6.42 -18.04 -16.73
N LEU A 376 7.23 -17.62 -15.76
CA LEU A 376 8.01 -16.39 -15.87
C LEU A 376 9.15 -16.53 -16.89
N TYR A 377 9.93 -17.61 -16.80
CA TYR A 377 11.01 -17.90 -17.75
C TYR A 377 10.52 -17.90 -19.20
N THR A 378 9.39 -18.54 -19.47
CA THR A 378 8.83 -18.67 -20.83
C THR A 378 8.18 -17.40 -21.37
N LYS A 379 7.83 -16.42 -20.51
CA LYS A 379 7.33 -15.10 -20.94
C LYS A 379 8.45 -14.18 -21.43
N GLU A 380 9.64 -14.27 -20.84
CA GLU A 380 10.78 -13.45 -21.26
C GLU A 380 11.33 -13.88 -22.63
N GLU A 381 11.21 -15.17 -23.00
CA GLU A 381 11.60 -15.64 -24.35
C GLU A 381 10.61 -15.26 -25.47
N GLN A 382 9.47 -14.62 -25.15
CA GLN A 382 8.48 -14.17 -26.16
C GLN A 382 8.67 -12.71 -26.61
N VAL A 383 9.75 -12.03 -26.21
CA VAL A 383 10.02 -10.61 -26.53
C VAL A 383 10.99 -10.45 -27.69
#